data_AF-A0A2A5C804-F1
#
_entry.id   AF-A0A2A5C804-F1
#
_cell.length_a   1.000
_cell.length_b   1.000
_cell.length_c   1.000
_cell.angle_alpha   90.00
_cell.angle_beta   90.00
_cell.angle_gamma   90.00
#
_symmetry.space_group_name_H-M   'P 1'
#
loop_
_entity.id
_entity.type
_entity.pdbx_description
1 polymer ?
#
loop_
_entity_poly.entity_id
_entity_poly.type
_entity_poly.pdbx_seq_one_letter_code
_entity_poly.pdbx_strand_id
1 'polypeptide(L)'
;MEEKKAKFLTILANKLAAFYVLQKEGKPLLEERGNVKGYMEAALRLGAISEVELQKVISEQHNKAFGKALRQRHIELFDSQSEEFDWDYFDTPIWKRE
;
A
#
# COMPACT_ATOMS: atom_id res chain seq x y z
N MET A 1 -28.66 8.60 -6.06
CA MET A 1 -27.64 7.93 -5.23
C MET A 1 -26.36 7.71 -6.04
N GLU A 2 -26.46 7.32 -7.32
CA GLU A 2 -25.34 7.24 -8.29
C GLU A 2 -24.37 8.43 -8.25
N GLU A 3 -24.87 9.67 -8.30
CA GLU A 3 -24.01 10.85 -8.51
C GLU A 3 -23.08 11.12 -7.31
N LYS A 4 -23.54 10.82 -6.10
CA LYS A 4 -22.73 10.93 -4.87
C LYS A 4 -21.67 9.83 -4.82
N LYS A 5 -22.03 8.61 -5.25
CA LYS A 5 -21.10 7.48 -5.37
C LYS A 5 -20.02 7.74 -6.42
N ALA A 6 -20.38 8.29 -7.56
CA ALA A 6 -19.44 8.67 -8.62
C ALA A 6 -18.44 9.73 -8.12
N LYS A 7 -18.91 10.81 -7.49
CA LYS A 7 -18.04 11.84 -6.90
C LYS A 7 -17.10 11.26 -5.85
N PHE A 8 -17.61 10.35 -5.00
CA PHE A 8 -16.81 9.67 -3.99
C PHE A 8 -15.67 8.85 -4.62
N LEU A 9 -15.98 8.05 -5.64
CA LEU A 9 -15.00 7.24 -6.37
C LEU A 9 -13.92 8.10 -7.04
N THR A 10 -14.30 9.24 -7.62
CA THR A 10 -13.35 10.19 -8.21
C THR A 10 -12.39 10.76 -7.16
N ILE A 11 -12.91 11.18 -5.99
CA ILE A 11 -12.08 11.71 -4.90
C ILE A 11 -11.15 10.63 -4.35
N LEU A 12 -11.66 9.41 -4.16
CA LEU A 12 -10.87 8.28 -3.68
C LEU A 12 -9.76 7.91 -4.67
N ALA A 13 -10.05 7.90 -5.97
CA ALA A 13 -9.06 7.68 -7.01
C ALA A 13 -7.95 8.74 -6.99
N ASN A 14 -8.31 10.03 -6.85
CA ASN A 14 -7.33 11.11 -6.76
C ASN A 14 -6.44 10.99 -5.52
N LYS A 15 -7.04 10.65 -4.36
CA LYS A 15 -6.30 10.43 -3.11
C LYS A 15 -5.34 9.24 -3.21
N LEU A 16 -5.79 8.14 -3.81
CA LEU A 16 -4.93 6.97 -4.05
C LEU A 16 -3.78 7.29 -5.01
N ALA A 17 -4.05 8.04 -6.09
CA ALA A 17 -3.01 8.46 -7.02
C ALA A 17 -1.94 9.33 -6.31
N ALA A 18 -2.35 10.33 -5.53
CA ALA A 18 -1.44 11.16 -4.75
C ALA A 18 -0.61 10.33 -3.75
N PHE A 19 -1.27 9.42 -3.03
CA PHE A 19 -0.59 8.50 -2.11
C PHE A 19 0.48 7.65 -2.80
N TYR A 20 0.17 7.11 -3.98
CA TYR A 20 1.11 6.28 -4.73
C TYR A 20 2.27 7.07 -5.34
N VAL A 21 2.06 8.33 -5.73
CA VAL A 21 3.15 9.22 -6.16
C VAL A 21 4.10 9.48 -4.99
N LEU A 22 3.58 9.87 -3.83
CA LEU A 22 4.38 10.09 -2.62
C LEU A 22 5.14 8.83 -2.20
N GLN A 23 4.50 7.66 -2.37
CA GLN A 23 5.12 6.37 -2.06
C GLN A 23 6.27 6.05 -3.00
N LYS A 24 6.16 6.43 -4.29
CA LYS A 24 7.24 6.27 -5.27
C LYS A 24 8.40 7.23 -4.99
N GLU A 25 8.11 8.42 -4.47
CA GLU A 25 9.11 9.43 -4.08
C GLU A 25 9.78 9.13 -2.72
N GLY A 26 9.37 8.09 -2.00
CA GLY A 26 9.96 7.71 -0.71
C GLY A 26 9.69 8.69 0.44
N LYS A 27 8.67 9.54 0.30
CA LYS A 27 8.29 10.54 1.32
C LYS A 27 7.61 9.90 2.52
N PRO A 28 7.57 10.57 3.70
CA PRO A 28 6.82 10.07 4.84
C PRO A 28 5.32 9.98 4.51
N LEU A 29 4.76 8.77 4.59
CA LEU A 29 3.39 8.45 4.16
C LEU A 29 2.39 8.38 5.30
N LEU A 30 2.82 8.60 6.55
CA LEU A 30 2.04 8.20 7.72
C LEU A 30 0.69 8.94 7.80
N GLU A 31 0.71 10.26 7.57
CA GLU A 31 -0.49 11.11 7.56
C GLU A 31 -1.40 10.79 6.36
N GLU A 32 -0.83 10.69 5.16
CA GLU A 32 -1.57 10.38 3.94
C GLU A 32 -2.20 8.98 3.99
N ARG A 33 -1.50 8.01 4.59
CA ARG A 33 -2.03 6.66 4.83
C ARG A 33 -3.24 6.72 5.77
N GLY A 34 -3.17 7.51 6.84
CA GLY A 34 -4.28 7.73 7.75
C GLY A 34 -5.47 8.37 7.06
N ASN A 35 -5.23 9.41 6.25
CA ASN A 35 -6.26 10.11 5.49
C ASN A 35 -6.96 9.20 4.47
N VAL A 36 -6.19 8.43 3.69
CA VAL A 36 -6.75 7.48 2.72
C VAL A 36 -7.54 6.38 3.45
N LYS A 37 -7.00 5.81 4.52
CA LYS A 37 -7.67 4.77 5.31
C LYS A 37 -8.98 5.27 5.93
N GLY A 38 -8.97 6.45 6.55
CA GLY A 38 -10.16 7.05 7.14
C GLY A 38 -11.24 7.33 6.09
N TYR A 39 -10.85 7.80 4.91
CA TYR A 39 -11.78 8.04 3.80
C TYR A 39 -12.44 6.73 3.32
N MET A 40 -11.65 5.65 3.21
CA MET A 40 -12.16 4.32 2.85
C MET A 40 -13.12 3.75 3.91
N GLU A 41 -12.75 3.84 5.19
CA GLU A 41 -13.61 3.37 6.29
C GLU A 41 -14.92 4.16 6.37
N ALA A 42 -14.87 5.48 6.15
CA ALA A 42 -16.08 6.30 6.07
C ALA A 42 -16.99 5.86 4.90
N ALA A 43 -16.42 5.53 3.74
CA ALA A 43 -17.16 5.03 2.59
C ALA A 43 -17.95 3.76 2.90
N LEU A 44 -17.29 2.81 3.56
CA LEU A 44 -17.86 1.52 3.93
C LEU A 44 -18.97 1.71 4.96
N ARG A 45 -18.72 2.52 5.99
CA ARG A 45 -19.73 2.80 7.04
C ARG A 45 -20.94 3.55 6.52
N LEU A 46 -20.77 4.43 5.54
CA LEU A 46 -21.87 5.14 4.89
C LEU A 46 -22.61 4.27 3.86
N GLY A 47 -22.18 3.03 3.61
CA GLY A 47 -22.76 2.15 2.60
C GLY A 47 -22.62 2.69 1.18
N ALA A 48 -21.67 3.62 0.95
CA ALA A 48 -21.47 4.25 -0.35
C ALA A 48 -20.77 3.31 -1.34
N ILE A 49 -20.00 2.34 -0.83
CA ILE A 49 -19.24 1.36 -1.59
C ILE A 49 -19.20 0.04 -0.81
N SER A 50 -19.20 -1.09 -1.52
CA SER A 50 -18.93 -2.38 -0.89
C SER A 50 -17.43 -2.63 -0.75
N GLU A 51 -17.05 -3.54 0.14
CA GLU A 51 -15.65 -3.94 0.32
C GLU A 51 -15.04 -4.50 -0.97
N VAL A 52 -15.83 -5.25 -1.76
CA VAL A 52 -15.41 -5.81 -3.04
C VAL A 52 -15.14 -4.71 -4.07
N GLU A 53 -16.02 -3.72 -4.15
CA GLU A 53 -15.83 -2.56 -5.04
C GLU A 53 -14.62 -1.74 -4.63
N LEU A 54 -14.41 -1.55 -3.32
CA LEU A 54 -13.26 -0.83 -2.79
C LEU A 54 -11.94 -1.52 -3.17
N GLN A 55 -11.85 -2.84 -2.96
CA GLN A 55 -10.66 -3.62 -3.33
C GLN A 55 -10.35 -3.57 -4.82
N LYS A 56 -11.40 -3.56 -5.66
CA LYS A 56 -11.25 -3.40 -7.11
C LYS A 56 -10.63 -2.06 -7.46
N VAL A 57 -11.14 -0.95 -6.89
CA VAL A 57 -10.61 0.40 -7.15
C VAL A 57 -9.16 0.53 -6.67
N ILE A 58 -8.83 0.00 -5.49
CA ILE A 58 -7.45 0.03 -4.97
C ILE A 58 -6.51 -0.72 -5.92
N SER A 59 -6.92 -1.90 -6.37
CA SER A 59 -6.14 -2.74 -7.28
C SER A 59 -5.94 -2.08 -8.65
N GLU A 60 -6.99 -1.49 -9.21
CA GLU A 60 -6.91 -0.74 -10.47
C GLU A 60 -5.97 0.47 -10.35
N GLN A 61 -6.07 1.25 -9.28
CA GLN A 61 -5.21 2.42 -9.08
C GLN A 61 -3.76 2.03 -8.78
N HIS A 62 -3.53 0.94 -8.04
CA HIS A 62 -2.18 0.43 -7.82
C HIS A 62 -1.55 -0.04 -9.14
N ASN A 63 -2.31 -0.78 -9.96
CA ASN A 63 -1.81 -1.23 -11.25
C ASN A 63 -1.53 -0.04 -12.18
N LYS A 64 -2.36 1.00 -12.19
CA LYS A 64 -2.07 2.25 -12.93
C LYS A 64 -0.80 2.95 -12.44
N ALA A 65 -0.55 2.98 -11.13
CA ALA A 65 0.59 3.70 -10.56
C ALA A 65 1.93 2.94 -10.69
N PHE A 66 1.92 1.60 -10.57
CA PHE A 66 3.13 0.78 -10.51
C PHE A 66 3.28 -0.21 -11.67
N GLY A 67 2.27 -0.38 -12.52
CA GLY A 67 2.27 -1.37 -13.60
C GLY A 67 2.31 -2.83 -13.14
N LYS A 68 2.12 -3.07 -11.83
CA LYS A 68 2.23 -4.38 -11.19
C LYS A 68 1.07 -4.61 -10.23
N ALA A 69 0.68 -5.87 -10.08
CA ALA A 69 -0.30 -6.27 -9.07
C ALA A 69 0.23 -5.97 -7.65
N LEU A 70 -0.66 -5.59 -6.74
CA LEU A 70 -0.34 -5.36 -5.31
C LEU A 70 0.45 -6.53 -4.71
N ARG A 71 0.00 -7.76 -4.98
CA ARG A 71 0.63 -8.97 -4.49
C ARG A 71 2.04 -9.15 -5.04
N GLN A 72 2.25 -8.88 -6.33
CA GLN A 72 3.56 -9.00 -6.97
C GLN A 72 4.56 -7.99 -6.37
N ARG A 73 4.12 -6.74 -6.15
CA ARG A 73 4.95 -5.72 -5.51
C ARG A 73 5.26 -6.05 -4.05
N HIS A 74 4.31 -6.64 -3.32
CA HIS A 74 4.54 -7.07 -1.96
C HIS A 74 5.61 -8.16 -1.88
N ILE A 75 5.58 -9.12 -2.80
CA ILE A 75 6.60 -10.17 -2.92
C ILE A 75 7.96 -9.56 -3.27
N GLU A 76 8.03 -8.69 -4.28
CA GLU A 76 9.28 -8.02 -4.68
C GLU A 76 9.89 -7.17 -3.57
N LEU A 77 9.06 -6.48 -2.78
CA LEU A 77 9.54 -5.72 -1.62
C LEU A 77 10.10 -6.64 -0.53
N PHE A 78 9.43 -7.78 -0.29
CA PHE A 78 9.90 -8.78 0.68
C PHE A 78 11.22 -9.40 0.25
N ASP A 79 11.35 -9.79 -1.02
CA ASP A 79 12.59 -10.34 -1.59
C ASP A 79 13.71 -9.30 -1.65
N SER A 80 13.39 -8.01 -1.83
CA SER A 80 14.41 -6.94 -1.79
C SER A 80 14.91 -6.62 -0.38
N GLN A 81 14.18 -7.03 0.65
CA GLN A 81 14.53 -6.82 2.06
C GLN A 81 15.22 -8.02 2.71
N SER A 82 15.30 -9.16 2.02
CA SER A 82 16.17 -10.25 2.46
C SER A 82 17.62 -9.86 2.15
N GLU A 83 18.21 -9.04 3.03
CA GLU A 83 19.65 -9.03 3.18
C GLU A 83 20.10 -10.45 3.56
N GLU A 84 21.14 -10.94 2.89
CA GLU A 84 21.79 -12.20 3.24
C GLU A 84 22.33 -12.06 4.66
N PHE A 85 21.55 -12.55 5.64
CA PHE A 85 21.97 -12.55 7.02
C PHE A 85 23.04 -13.62 7.19
N ASP A 86 24.25 -13.20 7.56
CA ASP A 86 25.38 -14.10 7.75
C ASP A 86 25.16 -14.94 9.02
N TRP A 87 24.55 -16.12 8.83
CA TRP A 87 24.32 -17.08 9.91
C TRP A 87 25.64 -17.66 10.43
N ASP A 88 26.71 -17.67 9.63
CA ASP A 88 28.02 -18.22 10.02
C ASP A 88 28.64 -17.39 11.16
N TYR A 89 28.33 -16.09 11.25
CA TYR A 89 28.69 -15.25 12.40
C TYR A 89 28.16 -15.82 13.73
N PHE A 90 26.97 -16.42 13.73
CA PHE A 90 26.38 -16.99 14.95
C PHE A 90 26.81 -18.43 15.23
N ASP A 91 27.34 -19.13 14.23
CA ASP A 91 27.97 -20.44 14.40
C ASP A 91 29.41 -20.33 14.93
N THR A 92 30.06 -19.18 14.79
CA THR A 92 31.35 -18.96 15.46
C THR A 92 31.16 -18.88 16.99
N PRO A 93 31.99 -19.59 17.77
CA PRO A 93 31.95 -19.51 19.23
C PRO A 93 32.20 -18.08 19.71
N ILE A 94 31.51 -17.67 20.79
CA ILE A 94 31.51 -16.30 21.31
C ILE A 94 32.92 -15.74 21.54
N TRP A 95 33.89 -16.58 21.92
CA TRP A 95 35.28 -16.20 22.17
C TRP A 95 36.16 -16.01 20.90
N LYS A 96 35.60 -16.27 19.71
CA LYS A 96 36.25 -16.08 18.39
C LYS A 96 35.60 -14.97 17.56
N ARG A 97 34.53 -14.36 18.06
CA ARG A 97 33.91 -13.19 17.43
C ARG A 97 34.77 -11.97 17.81
N GLU A 98 35.32 -11.28 16.82
CA GLU A 98 36.06 -10.02 17.02
C GLU A 98 35.11 -8.83 17.26
#